data_AF-A0AAV5TVJ1-F1
#
_entry.id   AF-A0AAV5TVJ1-F1
#
_cell.length_a   1.000
_cell.length_b   1.000
_cell.length_c   1.000
_cell.angle_alpha   90.00
_cell.angle_beta   90.00
_cell.angle_gamma   90.00
#
_symmetry.space_group_name_H-M   'P 1'
#
loop_
_entity.id
_entity.type
_entity.pdbx_description
1 polymer ?
#
loop_
_entity_poly.entity_id
_entity_poly.type
_entity_poly.pdbx_seq_one_letter_code
_entity_poly.pdbx_strand_id
1 'polypeptide(L)'
;RLVLLASLIVVAYVAGQCNTSGRGDHFRCAIWVKTGFCDQVFYSEAQKQAFCGTACGLCPETNCGAIYLGTTLKIQTAQTVAANAATAIPAGSKITKVYAVPGCSMHLLTDPTPPAAGVAGIEAIESPFAGTGMNVNVTGTPAEGATAMRCTCP
;
A
#
# COMPACT_ATOMS: atom_id res chain seq x y z
N ARG A 1 -43.11 -14.34 -25.88
CA ARG A 1 -41.99 -15.05 -25.22
C ARG A 1 -40.70 -14.62 -25.91
N LEU A 2 -40.03 -13.57 -25.42
CA LEU A 2 -38.66 -13.21 -25.80
C LEU A 2 -37.94 -12.90 -24.48
N VAL A 3 -37.13 -13.84 -24.00
CA VAL A 3 -36.27 -13.63 -22.83
C VAL A 3 -34.93 -13.17 -23.37
N LEU A 4 -34.65 -11.87 -23.23
CA LEU A 4 -33.34 -11.27 -23.50
C LEU A 4 -32.35 -11.78 -22.46
N LEU A 5 -31.53 -12.77 -22.84
CA LEU A 5 -30.35 -13.17 -22.10
C LEU A 5 -29.27 -12.08 -22.30
N ALA A 6 -29.31 -11.05 -21.45
CA ALA A 6 -28.20 -10.13 -21.31
C ALA A 6 -27.03 -10.87 -20.70
N SER A 7 -26.06 -11.23 -21.54
CA SER A 7 -24.78 -11.82 -21.15
C SER A 7 -24.10 -10.93 -20.10
N LEU A 8 -24.13 -11.37 -18.85
CA LEU A 8 -23.25 -10.88 -17.79
C LEU A 8 -21.82 -11.27 -18.15
N ILE A 9 -21.13 -10.41 -18.89
CA ILE A 9 -19.68 -10.40 -18.91
C ILE A 9 -19.25 -9.84 -17.56
N VAL A 10 -19.15 -10.72 -16.55
CA VAL A 10 -18.34 -10.44 -15.37
C VAL A 10 -16.90 -10.42 -15.87
N VAL A 11 -16.40 -9.25 -16.25
CA VAL A 11 -14.95 -9.05 -16.33
C VAL A 11 -14.47 -9.15 -14.88
N ALA A 12 -14.16 -10.36 -14.45
CA ALA A 12 -13.30 -10.54 -13.30
C ALA A 12 -11.95 -9.95 -13.71
N TYR A 13 -11.78 -8.65 -13.45
CA TYR A 13 -10.45 -8.07 -13.35
C TYR A 13 -9.79 -8.83 -12.20
N VAL A 14 -9.06 -9.90 -12.54
CA VAL A 14 -8.07 -10.47 -11.62
C VAL A 14 -6.94 -9.46 -11.61
N ALA A 15 -7.15 -8.39 -10.87
CA ALA A 15 -6.07 -7.51 -10.55
C ALA A 15 -5.19 -8.29 -9.58
N GLY A 16 -3.94 -8.57 -9.96
CA GLY A 16 -2.92 -8.93 -8.99
C GLY A 16 -2.71 -7.71 -8.10
N GLN A 17 -3.61 -7.51 -7.15
CA GLN A 17 -3.49 -6.47 -6.15
C GLN A 17 -2.83 -7.12 -4.95
N CYS A 18 -2.00 -6.37 -4.24
CA CYS A 18 -1.41 -6.82 -2.99
C CYS A 18 -2.46 -7.00 -1.87
N ASN A 19 -3.74 -7.13 -2.20
CA ASN A 19 -4.83 -7.22 -1.25
C ASN A 19 -4.72 -8.49 -0.39
N THR A 20 -5.34 -8.45 0.77
CA THR A 20 -5.31 -9.52 1.77
C THR A 20 -6.12 -10.75 1.37
N SER A 21 -7.07 -10.62 0.45
CA SER A 21 -7.99 -11.67 0.02
C SER A 21 -7.54 -12.45 -1.23
N GLY A 22 -6.43 -12.07 -1.84
CA GLY A 22 -6.02 -12.54 -3.17
C GLY A 22 -4.61 -12.09 -3.55
N ARG A 23 -3.67 -12.21 -2.60
CA ARG A 23 -2.23 -11.94 -2.78
C ARG A 23 -1.63 -13.00 -3.71
N GLY A 24 -1.83 -12.82 -5.01
CA GLY A 24 -1.42 -13.77 -6.03
C GLY A 24 -0.76 -13.07 -7.20
N ASP A 25 0.44 -13.54 -7.55
CA ASP A 25 1.05 -13.14 -8.81
C ASP A 25 0.29 -13.76 -9.98
N HIS A 26 0.34 -13.08 -11.12
CA HIS A 26 -0.17 -13.60 -12.38
C HIS A 26 0.49 -14.96 -12.69
N PHE A 27 -0.25 -15.90 -13.29
CA PHE A 27 0.23 -17.27 -13.54
C PHE A 27 1.53 -17.34 -14.37
N ARG A 28 1.82 -16.31 -15.18
CA ARG A 28 3.07 -16.19 -15.95
C ARG A 28 4.22 -15.51 -15.21
N CYS A 29 4.01 -15.04 -13.98
CA CYS A 29 4.99 -14.25 -13.28
C CYS A 29 6.32 -15.00 -13.10
N ALA A 30 6.27 -16.32 -12.82
CA ALA A 30 7.45 -17.16 -12.73
C ALA A 30 8.33 -17.14 -14.00
N ILE A 31 7.74 -16.96 -15.18
CA ILE A 31 8.46 -16.84 -16.45
C ILE A 31 8.98 -15.40 -16.61
N TRP A 32 8.13 -14.41 -16.36
CA TRP A 32 8.48 -13.00 -16.54
C TRP A 32 9.62 -12.54 -15.63
N VAL A 33 9.60 -12.95 -14.37
CA VAL A 33 10.67 -12.66 -13.41
C VAL A 33 12.00 -13.25 -13.87
N LYS A 34 12.02 -14.47 -14.40
CA LYS A 34 13.24 -15.09 -14.97
C LYS A 34 13.80 -14.29 -16.16
N THR A 35 12.94 -13.58 -16.89
CA THR A 35 13.33 -12.69 -17.99
C THR A 35 13.63 -11.24 -17.55
N GLY A 36 13.69 -10.98 -16.24
CA GLY A 36 14.03 -9.67 -15.68
C GLY A 36 12.87 -8.68 -15.57
N PHE A 37 11.61 -9.13 -15.61
CA PHE A 37 10.43 -8.25 -15.59
C PHE A 37 10.43 -7.20 -14.47
N CYS A 38 10.90 -7.56 -13.26
CA CYS A 38 10.94 -6.62 -12.13
C CYS A 38 11.90 -5.45 -12.36
N ASP A 39 12.94 -5.63 -13.18
CA ASP A 39 13.98 -4.62 -13.45
C ASP A 39 13.73 -3.84 -14.75
N GLN A 40 12.81 -4.29 -15.59
CA GLN A 40 12.48 -3.64 -16.87
C GLN A 40 11.95 -2.22 -16.66
N VAL A 41 12.58 -1.22 -17.27
CA VAL A 41 12.15 0.19 -17.19
C VAL A 41 10.90 0.49 -18.03
N PHE A 42 10.58 -0.38 -18.98
CA PHE A 42 9.39 -0.25 -19.84
C PHE A 42 8.08 -0.39 -19.05
N TYR A 43 8.06 -1.26 -18.03
CA TYR A 43 6.89 -1.47 -17.20
C TYR A 43 6.91 -0.52 -16.01
N SER A 44 5.80 0.17 -15.79
CA SER A 44 5.63 0.97 -14.59
C SER A 44 5.61 0.09 -13.34
N GLU A 45 5.94 0.66 -12.18
CA GLU A 45 5.85 -0.08 -10.93
C GLU A 45 4.43 -0.57 -10.64
N ALA A 46 3.42 0.21 -10.99
CA ALA A 46 2.02 -0.20 -10.87
C ALA A 46 1.71 -1.44 -11.73
N GLN A 47 2.25 -1.52 -12.95
CA GLN A 47 2.12 -2.71 -13.79
C GLN A 47 2.87 -3.91 -13.18
N LYS A 48 4.08 -3.68 -12.67
CA LYS A 48 4.84 -4.74 -12.00
C LYS A 48 4.12 -5.27 -10.76
N GLN A 49 3.56 -4.37 -9.97
CA GLN A 49 2.75 -4.68 -8.80
C GLN A 49 1.47 -5.45 -9.20
N ALA A 50 0.82 -5.02 -10.28
CA ALA A 50 -0.40 -5.63 -10.80
C ALA A 50 -0.24 -7.08 -11.30
N PHE A 51 0.97 -7.46 -11.76
CA PHE A 51 1.22 -8.77 -12.37
C PHE A 51 2.13 -9.68 -11.55
N CYS A 52 3.09 -9.11 -10.85
CA CYS A 52 4.16 -9.83 -10.15
C CYS A 52 4.48 -9.19 -8.81
N GLY A 53 3.51 -8.55 -8.16
CA GLY A 53 3.77 -7.75 -6.97
C GLY A 53 4.46 -8.53 -5.84
N THR A 54 4.17 -9.81 -5.66
CA THR A 54 4.82 -10.65 -4.64
C THR A 54 6.23 -11.03 -5.09
N ALA A 55 6.38 -11.60 -6.30
CA ALA A 55 7.69 -12.00 -6.81
C ALA A 55 8.66 -10.83 -7.05
N CYS A 56 8.16 -9.63 -7.31
CA CYS A 56 8.95 -8.40 -7.42
C CYS A 56 9.14 -7.67 -6.07
N GLY A 57 8.62 -8.19 -4.96
CA GLY A 57 8.77 -7.56 -3.63
C GLY A 57 8.03 -6.22 -3.47
N LEU A 58 7.03 -5.97 -4.32
CA LEU A 58 6.22 -4.74 -4.32
C LEU A 58 4.96 -4.86 -3.46
N CYS A 59 4.63 -6.07 -2.97
CA CYS A 59 3.51 -6.32 -2.07
C CYS A 59 3.97 -6.52 -0.62
N PRO A 60 3.78 -5.55 0.28
CA PRO A 60 4.19 -5.68 1.67
C PRO A 60 3.28 -6.65 2.43
N GLU A 61 3.85 -7.47 3.32
CA GLU A 61 3.13 -8.48 4.09
C GLU A 61 2.47 -7.86 5.33
N THR A 62 1.39 -7.13 5.08
CA THR A 62 0.63 -6.39 6.08
C THR A 62 -0.88 -6.58 5.88
N ASN A 63 -1.62 -6.48 6.98
CA ASN A 63 -3.08 -6.46 7.00
C ASN A 63 -3.64 -5.02 7.08
N CYS A 64 -2.79 -4.01 7.10
CA CYS A 64 -3.19 -2.61 7.19
C CYS A 64 -2.46 -1.75 6.16
N GLY A 65 -1.15 -1.56 6.34
CA GLY A 65 -0.35 -0.77 5.44
C GLY A 65 1.13 -0.69 5.83
N ALA A 66 1.92 -0.11 4.92
CA ALA A 66 3.36 -0.03 5.03
C ALA A 66 3.91 1.24 4.36
N ILE A 67 5.16 1.58 4.66
CA ILE A 67 5.88 2.68 4.01
C ILE A 67 7.24 2.22 3.46
N TYR A 68 7.67 2.92 2.42
CA TYR A 68 8.95 2.73 1.76
C TYR A 68 9.80 3.97 1.97
N LEU A 69 11.07 3.76 2.33
CA LEU A 69 12.09 4.80 2.35
C LEU A 69 13.05 4.52 1.20
N GLY A 70 13.02 5.37 0.17
CA GLY A 70 13.71 5.08 -1.08
C GLY A 70 13.04 3.92 -1.84
N THR A 71 13.78 2.84 -2.07
CA THR A 71 13.28 1.61 -2.70
C THR A 71 13.02 0.48 -1.69
N THR A 72 13.31 0.72 -0.40
CA THR A 72 13.25 -0.33 0.62
C THR A 72 11.98 -0.21 1.45
N LEU A 73 11.26 -1.32 1.59
CA LEU A 73 10.20 -1.48 2.59
C LEU A 73 10.83 -1.39 3.98
N LYS A 74 10.37 -0.44 4.81
CA LYS A 74 11.02 -0.18 6.10
C LYS A 74 10.13 -0.39 7.30
N ILE A 75 8.85 -0.07 7.18
CA ILE A 75 7.90 -0.20 8.28
C ILE A 75 6.61 -0.78 7.71
N GLN A 76 6.13 -1.84 8.34
CA GLN A 76 4.84 -2.45 8.07
C GLN A 76 4.05 -2.51 9.37
N THR A 77 2.80 -2.06 9.33
CA THR A 77 1.88 -2.15 10.47
C THR A 77 1.04 -3.40 10.34
N ALA A 78 1.08 -4.29 11.32
CA ALA A 78 0.06 -5.33 11.46
C ALA A 78 -1.08 -4.78 12.34
N GLN A 79 -2.34 -5.04 12.01
CA GLN A 79 -3.51 -4.59 12.81
C GLN A 79 -3.55 -5.15 14.25
N THR A 80 -2.55 -5.90 14.70
CA THR A 80 -2.47 -6.45 16.06
C THR A 80 -2.09 -5.40 17.11
N VAL A 81 -1.70 -4.19 16.71
CA VAL A 81 -1.59 -3.04 17.60
C VAL A 81 -2.98 -2.41 17.76
N ALA A 82 -3.37 -2.10 19.00
CA ALA A 82 -4.62 -1.42 19.35
C ALA A 82 -5.02 -0.44 18.24
N ALA A 83 -6.21 -0.63 17.65
CA ALA A 83 -6.71 0.16 16.54
C ALA A 83 -6.36 1.63 16.77
N ASN A 84 -5.52 2.20 15.91
CA ASN A 84 -4.98 3.58 15.96
C ASN A 84 -3.59 3.81 16.61
N ALA A 85 -2.81 2.78 16.95
CA ALA A 85 -1.44 3.00 17.42
C ALA A 85 -0.55 3.60 16.31
N ALA A 86 0.15 4.70 16.62
CA ALA A 86 1.15 5.28 15.74
C ALA A 86 2.49 4.52 15.86
N THR A 87 3.10 4.21 14.73
CA THR A 87 4.44 3.62 14.64
C THR A 87 5.44 4.71 14.27
N ALA A 88 6.48 4.87 15.08
CA ALA A 88 7.51 5.89 14.85
C ALA A 88 8.27 5.62 13.54
N ILE A 89 8.55 6.69 12.81
CA ILE A 89 9.42 6.69 11.63
C ILE A 89 10.79 7.21 12.06
N PRO A 90 11.90 6.56 11.69
CA PRO A 90 13.24 7.04 12.06
C PRO A 90 13.47 8.48 11.60
N ALA A 91 14.09 9.32 12.44
CA ALA A 91 14.38 10.70 12.10
C ALA A 91 15.26 10.81 10.83
N GLY A 92 14.98 11.81 9.98
CA GLY A 92 15.69 12.02 8.72
C GLY A 92 15.30 11.04 7.59
N SER A 93 14.28 10.21 7.81
CA SER A 93 13.74 9.33 6.77
C SER A 93 13.02 10.13 5.69
N LYS A 94 13.30 9.82 4.41
CA LYS A 94 12.52 10.33 3.28
C LYS A 94 11.53 9.26 2.80
N ILE A 95 10.26 9.47 3.07
CA ILE A 95 9.18 8.59 2.61
C ILE A 95 9.01 8.79 1.12
N THR A 96 9.14 7.72 0.35
CA THR A 96 8.96 7.75 -1.10
C THR A 96 7.62 7.16 -1.50
N LYS A 97 7.14 6.16 -0.75
CA LYS A 97 5.87 5.50 -1.05
C LYS A 97 5.16 5.06 0.22
N VAL A 98 3.84 5.01 0.12
CA VAL A 98 2.95 4.43 1.11
C VAL A 98 2.11 3.35 0.45
N TYR A 99 1.75 2.35 1.23
CA TYR A 99 0.86 1.27 0.85
C TYR A 99 -0.21 1.14 1.93
N ALA A 100 -1.47 0.99 1.52
CA ALA A 100 -2.54 0.59 2.40
C ALA A 100 -3.43 -0.45 1.70
N VAL A 101 -3.87 -1.43 2.48
CA VAL A 101 -4.80 -2.49 2.07
C VAL A 101 -6.13 -1.84 1.66
N PRO A 102 -6.82 -2.35 0.61
CA PRO A 102 -8.13 -1.84 0.22
C PRO A 102 -9.08 -1.68 1.40
N GLY A 103 -9.67 -0.50 1.55
CA GLY A 103 -10.56 -0.16 2.67
C GLY A 103 -9.85 0.42 3.90
N CYS A 104 -8.53 0.28 4.02
CA CYS A 104 -7.75 0.95 5.05
C CYS A 104 -7.32 2.36 4.63
N SER A 105 -6.85 3.16 5.56
CA SER A 105 -6.30 4.50 5.36
C SER A 105 -4.96 4.63 6.09
N MET A 106 -3.95 5.13 5.37
CA MET A 106 -2.63 5.42 5.92
C MET A 106 -2.54 6.90 6.30
N HIS A 107 -2.25 7.17 7.57
CA HIS A 107 -2.06 8.50 8.11
C HIS A 107 -0.56 8.70 8.37
N LEU A 108 0.02 9.75 7.82
CA LEU A 108 1.36 10.20 8.18
C LEU A 108 1.22 11.30 9.22
N LEU A 109 2.06 11.29 10.25
CA LEU A 109 1.96 12.18 11.41
C LEU A 109 3.26 12.97 11.53
N THR A 110 3.17 14.28 11.74
CA THR A 110 4.33 15.16 11.97
C THR A 110 4.67 15.28 13.45
N ASP A 111 3.67 15.11 14.32
CA ASP A 111 3.82 15.01 15.77
C ASP A 111 3.12 13.74 16.28
N PRO A 112 3.89 12.76 16.77
CA PRO A 112 3.36 11.49 17.24
C PRO A 112 3.16 11.48 18.76
N THR A 113 3.36 12.62 19.45
CA THR A 113 3.12 12.70 20.90
C THR A 113 1.79 12.05 21.20
N PRO A 114 1.73 11.05 22.10
CA PRO A 114 0.48 10.37 22.37
C PRO A 114 -0.45 11.39 23.00
N PRO A 115 -1.50 11.87 22.32
CA PRO A 115 -2.54 12.56 23.05
C PRO A 115 -3.17 11.46 23.90
N ALA A 116 -3.48 11.74 25.16
CA ALA A 116 -4.24 10.81 25.99
C ALA A 116 -5.31 10.10 25.14
N ALA A 117 -5.34 8.76 25.21
CA ALA A 117 -6.17 7.86 24.43
C ALA A 117 -7.43 8.52 23.83
N GLY A 118 -7.42 8.88 22.54
CA GLY A 118 -8.63 9.35 21.85
C GLY A 118 -8.51 10.55 20.91
N VAL A 119 -7.37 11.23 20.81
CA VAL A 119 -7.17 12.27 19.78
C VAL A 119 -6.14 11.80 18.75
N ALA A 120 -6.44 11.95 17.47
CA ALA A 120 -5.47 11.68 16.42
C ALA A 120 -4.30 12.67 16.51
N GLY A 121 -3.05 12.20 16.41
CA GLY A 121 -1.88 13.08 16.29
C GLY A 121 -2.01 14.03 15.10
N ILE A 122 -1.09 15.00 14.99
CA ILE A 122 -1.14 15.98 13.91
C ILE A 122 -0.80 15.29 12.59
N GLU A 123 -1.77 15.25 11.69
CA GLU A 123 -1.63 14.67 10.37
C GLU A 123 -0.74 15.55 9.48
N ALA A 124 0.11 14.91 8.69
CA ALA A 124 0.85 15.58 7.64
C ALA A 124 -0.13 16.10 6.58
N ILE A 125 0.27 17.17 5.89
CA ILE A 125 -0.46 17.67 4.71
C ILE A 125 -0.69 16.51 3.72
N GLU A 126 -1.81 16.48 3.00
CA GLU A 126 -2.17 15.40 2.04
C GLU A 126 -2.35 13.98 2.63
N SER A 127 -2.42 13.83 3.95
CA SER A 127 -2.94 12.61 4.58
C SER A 127 -4.41 12.77 5.00
N PRO A 128 -5.20 11.68 5.09
CA PRO A 128 -4.84 10.28 4.86
C PRO A 128 -4.76 9.83 3.39
N PHE A 129 -3.93 8.82 3.15
CA PHE A 129 -3.85 8.09 1.88
C PHE A 129 -4.82 6.90 1.90
N ALA A 130 -5.73 6.87 0.92
CA ALA A 130 -6.67 5.77 0.78
C ALA A 130 -5.98 4.48 0.33
N GLY A 131 -6.26 3.38 1.02
CA GLY A 131 -5.82 2.05 0.65
C GLY A 131 -6.55 1.57 -0.60
N THR A 132 -5.78 1.39 -1.67
CA THR A 132 -6.24 0.82 -2.95
C THR A 132 -5.58 -0.53 -3.25
N GLY A 133 -4.69 -1.02 -2.37
CA GLY A 133 -3.88 -2.19 -2.65
C GLY A 133 -2.74 -1.94 -3.64
N MET A 134 -2.47 -0.68 -3.98
CA MET A 134 -1.32 -0.23 -4.78
C MET A 134 -0.43 0.72 -3.98
N ASN A 135 0.86 0.79 -4.35
CA ASN A 135 1.77 1.77 -3.81
C ASN A 135 1.43 3.17 -4.33
N VAL A 136 1.39 4.14 -3.43
CA VAL A 136 1.18 5.55 -3.75
C VAL A 136 2.50 6.28 -3.48
N ASN A 137 2.99 7.01 -4.49
CA ASN A 137 4.18 7.84 -4.32
C ASN A 137 3.85 9.03 -3.41
N VAL A 138 4.75 9.33 -2.47
CA VAL A 138 4.66 10.49 -1.59
C VAL A 138 5.72 11.50 -2.01
N THR A 139 5.30 12.75 -2.15
CA THR A 139 6.14 13.87 -2.59
C THR A 139 5.87 15.09 -1.73
N GLY A 140 6.79 16.06 -1.70
CA GLY A 140 6.57 17.31 -0.98
C GLY A 140 6.76 17.20 0.53
N THR A 141 6.14 18.11 1.27
CA THR A 141 6.24 18.20 2.74
C THR A 141 5.90 16.92 3.51
N PRO A 142 4.97 16.05 3.09
CA PRO A 142 4.65 14.82 3.82
C PRO A 142 5.76 13.77 3.71
N ALA A 143 6.55 13.82 2.63
CA ALA A 143 7.68 12.90 2.40
C ALA A 143 8.84 13.13 3.38
N GLU A 144 8.99 14.36 3.88
CA GLU A 144 10.16 14.81 4.66
C GLU A 144 9.81 15.22 6.09
N GLY A 145 8.54 15.53 6.38
CA GLY A 145 8.09 16.03 7.68
C GLY A 145 7.45 14.97 8.59
N ALA A 146 7.15 13.77 8.09
CA ALA A 146 6.47 12.74 8.87
C ALA A 146 7.42 12.03 9.84
N THR A 147 7.02 11.96 11.11
CA THR A 147 7.75 11.37 12.24
C THR A 147 7.08 10.09 12.76
N ALA A 148 5.82 9.84 12.38
CA ALA A 148 5.16 8.56 12.58
C ALA A 148 4.16 8.24 11.47
N MET A 149 3.72 6.98 11.44
CA MET A 149 2.61 6.52 10.60
C MET A 149 1.56 5.84 11.47
N ARG A 150 0.30 5.93 11.07
CA ARG A 150 -0.80 5.18 11.65
C ARG A 150 -1.65 4.62 10.52
N CYS A 151 -2.07 3.38 10.65
CA CYS A 151 -2.97 2.77 9.69
C CYS A 151 -4.29 2.40 10.37
N THR A 152 -5.39 2.77 9.73
CA THR A 152 -6.76 2.59 10.23
C THR A 152 -7.55 1.81 9.19
N CYS A 153 -8.28 0.76 9.59
CA CYS A 153 -9.22 0.06 8.71
C CYS A 153 -10.60 0.03 9.38
N PRO A 154 -11.69 -0.10 8.60
CA PRO A 154 -13.05 -0.30 9.11
C PRO A 154 -13.21 -1.57 9.94
#